data_AF-A0A5N5N8A5-F1
#
_entry.id   AF-A0A5N5N8A5-F1
#
_cell.length_a   1.000
_cell.length_b   1.000
_cell.length_c   1.000
_cell.angle_alpha   90.00
_cell.angle_beta   90.00
_cell.angle_gamma   90.00
#
_symmetry.space_group_name_H-M   'P 1'
#
loop_
_entity.id
_entity.type
_entity.pdbx_description
1 polymer ?
#
loop_
_entity_poly.entity_id
_entity_poly.type
_entity_poly.pdbx_seq_one_letter_code
_entity_poly.pdbx_strand_id
1 'polypeptide(L)'
;MSKFWPKGGLPGMLHHYTETLVTFEYTSPTTTHKPHSLLFIGGLGDGLATTSYTVDLVRALAPTEWSFFTLNLTSSYSSWGTGHLDRDTDEIAACARYIKEYKSDKFGGDIGKVVLMGHSTGSQCVLHYLSQPNPHRTKHAFDAELEHVERPPVDGAIMQAPVSDREAILWVLQHGFKGRSSAEVKAVWDKLGTLAKEIAAKGESSSSAVDEILPLWMTSYIYPADTPISARRFLSLFSPDSPAAPGEDDMFSSDLADEQFARTFGMVKERGLLRHKLMVLMSGADQAVPDWIDKEALLGRWRAATDGEGDAAEQLWDKGSGLIPSASHALSNDDQAEARRFLVGRVLGYLQGAEDVQ
;
A
#
# COMPACT_ATOMS: atom_id res chain seq x y z
N MET A 1 -16.72 19.49 6.63
CA MET A 1 -15.71 19.63 7.71
C MET A 1 -15.11 18.26 7.96
N SER A 2 -13.80 18.17 8.22
CA SER A 2 -13.18 16.89 8.55
C SER A 2 -13.85 16.29 9.80
N LYS A 3 -14.22 15.01 9.74
CA LYS A 3 -14.85 14.30 10.86
C LYS A 3 -13.81 13.77 11.87
N PHE A 4 -12.61 13.44 11.39
CA PHE A 4 -11.60 12.72 12.17
C PHE A 4 -10.44 13.63 12.61
N TRP A 5 -10.08 14.58 11.77
CA TRP A 5 -8.99 15.48 12.07
C TRP A 5 -9.43 16.57 13.05
N PRO A 6 -8.62 16.87 14.07
CA PRO A 6 -8.97 17.87 15.07
C PRO A 6 -9.08 19.26 14.44
N LYS A 7 -10.01 20.06 14.96
CA LYS A 7 -10.07 21.49 14.66
C LYS A 7 -8.75 22.14 15.10
N GLY A 8 -8.14 22.94 14.22
CA GLY A 8 -6.81 23.53 14.45
C GLY A 8 -5.64 22.72 13.89
N GLY A 9 -5.90 21.54 13.30
CA GLY A 9 -4.87 20.70 12.70
C GLY A 9 -4.05 19.90 13.73
N LEU A 10 -3.06 19.17 13.25
CA LEU A 10 -2.02 18.55 14.09
C LEU A 10 -0.68 19.22 13.80
N PRO A 11 0.12 19.54 14.83
CA PRO A 11 1.46 20.08 14.63
C PRO A 11 2.38 19.04 14.01
N GLY A 12 3.39 19.52 13.29
CA GLY A 12 4.40 18.68 12.67
C GLY A 12 5.40 19.48 11.86
N MET A 13 6.24 18.76 11.13
CA MET A 13 7.28 19.31 10.27
C MET A 13 7.10 18.77 8.86
N LEU A 14 7.09 19.66 7.87
CA LEU A 14 7.12 19.27 6.46
C LEU A 14 8.58 19.17 6.02
N HIS A 15 8.94 18.02 5.46
CA HIS A 15 10.27 17.70 4.98
C HIS A 15 10.24 17.52 3.47
N HIS A 16 11.31 17.92 2.81
CA HIS A 16 11.60 17.58 1.43
C HIS A 16 12.58 16.41 1.44
N TYR A 17 12.15 15.24 0.98
CA TYR A 17 13.04 14.08 0.83
C TYR A 17 13.57 13.95 -0.61
N THR A 18 12.95 14.67 -1.55
CA THR A 18 13.52 15.10 -2.82
C THR A 18 13.17 16.58 -3.04
N GLU A 19 13.65 17.19 -4.12
CA GLU A 19 13.26 18.55 -4.50
C GLU A 19 11.74 18.72 -4.71
N THR A 20 11.06 17.66 -5.17
CA THR A 20 9.64 17.70 -5.58
C THR A 20 8.70 16.94 -4.65
N LEU A 21 9.21 16.00 -3.86
CA LEU A 21 8.42 15.12 -3.01
C LEU A 21 8.66 15.39 -1.53
N VAL A 22 7.58 15.34 -0.77
CA VAL A 22 7.54 15.75 0.63
C VAL A 22 7.04 14.64 1.54
N THR A 23 7.55 14.63 2.77
CA THR A 23 7.05 13.81 3.88
C THR A 23 6.74 14.70 5.07
N PHE A 24 5.68 14.40 5.80
CA PHE A 24 5.23 15.17 6.96
C PHE A 24 5.42 14.34 8.23
N GLU A 25 6.27 14.83 9.13
CA GLU A 25 6.47 14.28 10.47
C GLU A 25 5.45 14.87 11.44
N TYR A 26 4.62 14.04 12.05
CA TYR A 26 3.74 14.50 13.13
C TYR A 26 4.52 14.56 14.44
N THR A 27 4.73 15.77 14.94
CA THR A 27 5.52 16.03 16.14
C THR A 27 5.13 17.36 16.79
N SER A 28 5.52 17.55 18.05
CA SER A 28 5.25 18.76 18.81
C SER A 28 6.54 19.42 19.26
N PRO A 29 6.55 20.75 19.54
CA PRO A 29 7.75 21.43 20.05
C PRO A 29 8.28 20.88 21.37
N THR A 30 7.45 20.19 22.15
CA THR A 30 7.81 19.56 23.43
C THR A 30 8.34 18.13 23.27
N THR A 31 8.35 17.59 22.06
CA THR A 31 8.82 16.22 21.79
C THR A 31 10.35 16.19 21.82
N THR A 32 10.92 15.53 22.82
CA THR A 32 12.38 15.59 23.09
C THR A 32 13.21 14.52 22.39
N HIS A 33 12.74 13.28 22.25
CA HIS A 33 13.52 12.20 21.65
C HIS A 33 12.62 11.24 20.85
N LYS A 34 12.87 11.11 19.53
CA LYS A 34 12.09 10.27 18.62
C LYS A 34 12.99 9.61 17.57
N PRO A 35 13.89 8.70 17.94
CA PRO A 35 14.80 8.07 16.98
C PRO A 35 14.07 7.20 15.95
N HIS A 36 12.95 6.56 16.32
CA HIS A 36 12.24 5.63 15.46
C HIS A 36 11.15 6.29 14.61
N SER A 37 10.83 5.68 13.47
CA SER A 37 9.92 6.25 12.46
C SER A 37 8.95 5.20 11.92
N LEU A 38 7.66 5.49 12.01
CA LEU A 38 6.61 4.76 11.29
C LEU A 38 6.27 5.54 10.02
N LEU A 39 6.71 5.05 8.85
CA LEU A 39 6.41 5.65 7.55
C LEU A 39 5.13 5.05 6.97
N PHE A 40 4.07 5.85 6.95
CA PHE A 40 2.76 5.48 6.46
C PHE A 40 2.60 5.78 4.96
N ILE A 41 2.16 4.76 4.22
CA ILE A 41 1.92 4.79 2.78
C ILE A 41 0.41 4.62 2.56
N GLY A 42 -0.24 5.68 2.09
CA GLY A 42 -1.69 5.69 1.83
C GLY A 42 -2.11 4.86 0.61
N GLY A 43 -3.42 4.74 0.40
CA GLY A 43 -4.01 4.07 -0.75
C GLY A 43 -4.11 4.95 -2.00
N LEU A 44 -4.72 4.41 -3.06
CA LEU A 44 -5.01 5.17 -4.29
C LEU A 44 -5.89 6.36 -3.97
N GLY A 45 -5.46 7.56 -4.37
CA GLY A 45 -6.18 8.78 -4.05
C GLY A 45 -5.63 9.51 -2.84
N ASP A 46 -4.86 8.82 -2.00
CA ASP A 46 -4.32 9.41 -0.78
C ASP A 46 -3.11 10.30 -1.09
N GLY A 47 -2.97 11.33 -0.26
CA GLY A 47 -1.71 12.01 0.00
C GLY A 47 -1.53 12.16 1.51
N LEU A 48 -0.99 13.31 1.94
CA LEU A 48 -0.81 13.58 3.37
C LEU A 48 -2.14 13.54 4.12
N ALA A 49 -2.17 12.82 5.24
CA ALA A 49 -3.27 12.87 6.23
C ALA A 49 -4.64 12.32 5.78
N THR A 50 -4.70 11.44 4.77
CA THR A 50 -5.99 11.11 4.13
C THR A 50 -6.87 10.12 4.93
N THR A 51 -6.28 9.17 5.65
CA THR A 51 -7.02 8.08 6.32
C THR A 51 -7.40 8.42 7.77
N SER A 52 -8.59 8.01 8.21
CA SER A 52 -9.20 8.43 9.49
C SER A 52 -8.43 8.01 10.76
N TYR A 53 -7.87 6.80 10.81
CA TYR A 53 -7.21 6.28 12.02
C TYR A 53 -5.79 6.81 12.21
N THR A 54 -5.23 7.54 11.24
CA THR A 54 -3.89 8.11 11.34
C THR A 54 -3.78 9.13 12.49
N VAL A 55 -4.85 9.89 12.77
CA VAL A 55 -4.91 10.77 13.95
C VAL A 55 -4.80 10.00 15.26
N ASP A 56 -5.41 8.82 15.33
CA ASP A 56 -5.39 7.97 16.52
C ASP A 56 -4.00 7.37 16.72
N LEU A 57 -3.32 6.97 15.62
CA LEU A 57 -1.91 6.56 15.65
C LEU A 57 -0.99 7.70 16.09
N VAL A 58 -1.12 8.90 15.52
CA VAL A 58 -0.31 10.07 15.90
C VAL A 58 -0.43 10.35 17.41
N ARG A 59 -1.65 10.31 17.96
CA ARG A 59 -1.88 10.51 19.39
C ARG A 59 -1.28 9.40 20.24
N ALA A 60 -1.43 8.15 19.80
CA ALA A 60 -0.96 6.98 20.52
C ALA A 60 0.58 6.85 20.51
N LEU A 61 1.23 7.36 19.46
CA LEU A 61 2.69 7.40 19.33
C LEU A 61 3.30 8.61 20.04
N ALA A 62 2.52 9.65 20.38
CA ALA A 62 3.05 10.84 21.06
C ALA A 62 3.95 10.53 22.29
N PRO A 63 3.60 9.61 23.22
CA PRO A 63 4.43 9.29 24.38
C PRO A 63 5.57 8.28 24.13
N THR A 64 5.73 7.72 22.92
CA THR A 64 6.74 6.68 22.63
C THR A 64 8.04 7.27 22.07
N GLU A 65 8.98 6.45 21.60
CA GLU A 65 10.16 6.90 20.85
C GLU A 65 9.96 6.91 19.31
N TRP A 66 8.73 6.63 18.87
CA TRP A 66 8.33 6.64 17.46
C TRP A 66 7.68 7.95 17.06
N SER A 67 8.04 8.49 15.89
CA SER A 67 7.23 9.49 15.21
C SER A 67 6.54 8.91 13.97
N PHE A 68 5.39 9.50 13.64
CA PHE A 68 4.57 9.10 12.51
C PHE A 68 4.90 9.99 11.31
N PHE A 69 5.14 9.39 10.15
CA PHE A 69 5.37 10.07 8.89
C PHE A 69 4.30 9.69 7.86
N THR A 70 3.87 10.65 7.06
CA THR A 70 3.11 10.40 5.83
C THR A 70 3.84 11.05 4.67
N LEU A 71 3.83 10.44 3.48
CA LEU A 71 4.53 10.96 2.30
C LEU A 71 3.60 11.21 1.11
N ASN A 72 4.01 12.12 0.23
CA ASN A 72 3.51 12.22 -1.13
C ASN A 72 4.44 11.47 -2.07
N LEU A 73 3.87 10.68 -2.96
CA LEU A 73 4.53 10.04 -4.09
C LEU A 73 4.16 10.77 -5.39
N THR A 74 4.88 10.50 -6.48
CA THR A 74 4.44 10.91 -7.82
C THR A 74 3.05 10.35 -8.14
N SER A 75 2.71 9.19 -7.58
CA SER A 75 1.40 8.52 -7.72
C SER A 75 0.33 9.01 -6.74
N SER A 76 0.60 10.00 -5.87
CA SER A 76 -0.42 10.51 -4.93
C SER A 76 -1.59 11.24 -5.61
N TYR A 77 -2.71 11.40 -4.90
CA TYR A 77 -3.91 12.13 -5.33
C TYR A 77 -4.55 11.59 -6.61
N SER A 78 -4.48 12.28 -7.75
CA SER A 78 -5.08 11.83 -9.00
C SER A 78 -4.06 11.23 -9.97
N SER A 79 -2.80 11.11 -9.56
CA SER A 79 -1.72 10.65 -10.42
C SER A 79 -1.50 9.13 -10.38
N TRP A 80 -2.11 8.42 -9.43
CA TRP A 80 -1.97 6.96 -9.34
C TRP A 80 -2.48 6.21 -10.58
N GLY A 81 -3.37 6.83 -11.35
CA GLY A 81 -3.89 6.23 -12.58
C GLY A 81 -2.84 6.12 -13.69
N THR A 82 -1.70 6.79 -13.57
CA THR A 82 -0.50 6.61 -14.42
C THR A 82 0.71 6.11 -13.61
N GLY A 83 0.51 5.82 -12.32
CA GLY A 83 1.51 5.27 -11.41
C GLY A 83 1.98 3.86 -11.77
N HIS A 84 3.06 3.43 -11.13
CA HIS A 84 3.47 2.02 -11.08
C HIS A 84 4.34 1.75 -9.85
N LEU A 85 4.37 0.49 -9.43
CA LEU A 85 4.93 0.10 -8.15
C LEU A 85 6.46 0.23 -8.08
N ASP A 86 7.19 0.05 -9.19
CA ASP A 86 8.64 0.27 -9.21
C ASP A 86 9.00 1.70 -8.77
N ARG A 87 8.43 2.73 -9.43
CA ARG A 87 8.70 4.14 -9.09
C ARG A 87 8.25 4.47 -7.67
N ASP A 88 7.06 4.03 -7.28
CA ASP A 88 6.54 4.30 -5.94
C ASP A 88 7.48 3.71 -4.87
N THR A 89 8.05 2.53 -5.11
CA THR A 89 8.97 1.89 -4.16
C THR A 89 10.39 2.47 -4.20
N ASP A 90 10.85 3.03 -5.32
CA ASP A 90 12.06 3.84 -5.38
C ASP A 90 11.92 5.15 -4.59
N GLU A 91 10.78 5.82 -4.72
CA GLU A 91 10.45 7.04 -3.97
C GLU A 91 10.30 6.77 -2.47
N ILE A 92 9.66 5.67 -2.07
CA ILE A 92 9.61 5.21 -0.68
C ILE A 92 11.02 4.93 -0.15
N ALA A 93 11.91 4.33 -0.96
CA ALA A 93 13.29 4.09 -0.56
C ALA A 93 14.08 5.40 -0.36
N ALA A 94 13.88 6.39 -1.22
CA ALA A 94 14.45 7.73 -1.02
C ALA A 94 13.94 8.38 0.27
N CYS A 95 12.64 8.29 0.55
CA CYS A 95 12.06 8.80 1.79
C CYS A 95 12.60 8.08 3.03
N ALA A 96 12.72 6.75 2.99
CA ALA A 96 13.28 5.96 4.08
C ALA A 96 14.75 6.30 4.36
N ARG A 97 15.57 6.52 3.32
CA ARG A 97 16.96 7.00 3.46
C ARG A 97 17.01 8.38 4.10
N TYR A 98 16.24 9.33 3.57
CA TYR A 98 16.13 10.67 4.14
C TYR A 98 15.75 10.64 5.62
N ILE A 99 14.74 9.85 6.00
CA ILE A 99 14.30 9.74 7.39
C ILE A 99 15.43 9.20 8.27
N LYS A 100 16.15 8.15 7.84
CA LYS A 100 17.28 7.59 8.61
C LYS A 100 18.37 8.63 8.84
N GLU A 101 18.76 9.36 7.80
CA GLU A 101 19.77 10.44 7.87
C GLU A 101 19.29 11.57 8.78
N TYR A 102 18.08 12.09 8.56
CA TYR A 102 17.47 13.13 9.39
C TYR A 102 17.43 12.76 10.88
N LYS A 103 17.01 11.54 11.20
CA LYS A 103 16.93 11.07 12.60
C LYS A 103 18.31 10.93 13.23
N SER A 104 19.26 10.38 12.47
CA SER A 104 20.65 10.25 12.90
C SER A 104 21.27 11.63 13.20
N ASP A 105 21.11 12.59 12.29
CA ASP A 105 21.65 13.95 12.45
C ASP A 105 21.01 14.69 13.63
N LYS A 106 19.71 14.49 13.84
CA LYS A 106 18.95 15.21 14.87
C LYS A 106 19.19 14.68 16.28
N PHE A 107 19.30 13.37 16.46
CA PHE A 107 19.34 12.75 17.79
C PHE A 107 20.70 12.15 18.16
N GLY A 108 21.58 11.90 17.18
CA GLY A 108 22.83 11.16 17.37
C GLY A 108 22.59 9.71 17.81
N GLY A 109 23.66 8.90 17.86
CA GLY A 109 23.58 7.50 18.33
C GLY A 109 23.28 6.47 17.23
N ASP A 110 22.68 5.35 17.62
CA ASP A 110 22.36 4.25 16.71
C ASP A 110 21.30 4.67 15.67
N ILE A 111 21.39 4.10 14.46
CA ILE A 111 20.43 4.39 13.38
C ILE A 111 19.03 3.98 13.84
N GLY A 112 18.16 4.98 13.96
CA GLY A 112 16.76 4.79 14.32
C GLY A 112 16.03 3.81 13.41
N LYS A 113 15.08 3.08 14.00
CA LYS A 113 14.29 2.06 13.32
C LYS A 113 13.29 2.69 12.34
N VAL A 114 13.09 2.09 11.18
CA VAL A 114 12.07 2.50 10.20
C VAL A 114 11.14 1.33 9.91
N VAL A 115 9.85 1.53 10.19
CA VAL A 115 8.78 0.59 9.86
C VAL A 115 7.93 1.17 8.75
N LEU A 116 7.67 0.39 7.70
CA LEU A 116 6.73 0.76 6.64
C LEU A 116 5.32 0.29 7.03
N MET A 117 4.31 1.14 6.84
CA MET A 117 2.91 0.78 7.03
C MET A 117 2.08 1.17 5.83
N GLY A 118 1.66 0.17 5.05
CA GLY A 118 0.77 0.35 3.91
C GLY A 118 -0.69 0.30 4.35
N HIS A 119 -1.50 1.22 3.84
CA HIS A 119 -2.96 1.22 3.97
C HIS A 119 -3.60 0.93 2.62
N SER A 120 -4.58 0.03 2.56
CA SER A 120 -5.29 -0.29 1.32
C SER A 120 -4.28 -0.69 0.24
N THR A 121 -4.34 -0.08 -0.94
CA THR A 121 -3.37 -0.28 -2.02
C THR A 121 -1.95 0.20 -1.69
N GLY A 122 -1.74 1.02 -0.66
CA GLY A 122 -0.41 1.30 -0.11
C GLY A 122 0.27 0.02 0.40
N SER A 123 -0.51 -1.03 0.73
CA SER A 123 0.01 -2.37 1.01
C SER A 123 0.68 -3.02 -0.21
N GLN A 124 0.23 -2.68 -1.43
CA GLN A 124 0.89 -3.12 -2.67
C GLN A 124 2.32 -2.60 -2.69
N CYS A 125 2.52 -1.33 -2.36
CA CYS A 125 3.86 -0.74 -2.27
C CYS A 125 4.73 -1.43 -1.22
N VAL A 126 4.18 -1.77 -0.04
CA VAL A 126 4.93 -2.48 1.01
C VAL A 126 5.37 -3.86 0.55
N LEU A 127 4.46 -4.66 0.00
CA LEU A 127 4.81 -6.00 -0.47
C LEU A 127 5.81 -5.92 -1.64
N HIS A 128 5.57 -5.03 -2.59
CA HIS A 128 6.44 -4.81 -3.74
C HIS A 128 7.85 -4.38 -3.34
N TYR A 129 7.97 -3.47 -2.36
CA TYR A 129 9.25 -3.03 -1.81
C TYR A 129 10.08 -4.21 -1.31
N LEU A 130 9.41 -5.16 -0.65
CA LEU A 130 10.01 -6.31 0.02
C LEU A 130 10.21 -7.53 -0.90
N SER A 131 9.44 -7.68 -1.98
CA SER A 131 9.46 -8.89 -2.82
C SER A 131 10.25 -8.74 -4.12
N GLN A 132 10.37 -7.52 -4.67
CA GLN A 132 11.03 -7.31 -5.96
C GLN A 132 12.56 -7.34 -5.88
N PRO A 133 13.27 -7.59 -7.00
CA PRO A 133 14.73 -7.45 -7.08
C PRO A 133 15.20 -6.08 -6.57
N ASN A 134 16.37 -6.03 -5.94
CA ASN A 134 16.96 -4.79 -5.42
C ASN A 134 18.36 -4.56 -6.02
N PRO A 135 18.57 -3.52 -6.85
CA PRO A 135 17.56 -2.59 -7.37
C PRO A 135 16.58 -3.30 -8.33
N HIS A 136 15.48 -2.63 -8.66
CA HIS A 136 14.57 -3.09 -9.71
C HIS A 136 15.31 -3.25 -11.04
N ARG A 137 14.86 -4.21 -11.86
CA ARG A 137 15.53 -4.58 -13.13
C ARG A 137 14.73 -4.21 -14.37
N THR A 138 13.45 -3.91 -14.17
CA THR A 138 12.52 -3.45 -15.19
C THR A 138 13.02 -2.14 -15.79
N LYS A 139 12.73 -1.91 -17.07
CA LYS A 139 12.94 -0.61 -17.72
C LYS A 139 11.73 -0.36 -18.58
N HIS A 140 10.88 0.52 -18.10
CA HIS A 140 9.62 0.83 -18.74
C HIS A 140 9.85 1.84 -19.86
N ALA A 141 9.36 1.56 -21.07
CA ALA A 141 9.47 2.52 -22.17
C ALA A 141 8.75 3.85 -21.86
N PHE A 142 7.66 3.79 -21.11
CA PHE A 142 6.85 4.95 -20.70
C PHE A 142 7.47 5.77 -19.55
N ASP A 143 8.54 5.28 -18.92
CA ASP A 143 9.25 5.96 -17.84
C ASP A 143 10.76 5.73 -18.00
N ALA A 144 11.28 6.07 -19.18
CA ALA A 144 12.65 5.76 -19.58
C ALA A 144 13.73 6.54 -18.79
N GLU A 145 13.32 7.63 -18.12
CA GLU A 145 14.18 8.47 -17.29
C GLU A 145 14.24 8.00 -15.83
N LEU A 146 13.41 7.03 -15.44
CA LEU A 146 13.42 6.48 -14.08
C LEU A 146 14.73 5.72 -13.81
N GLU A 147 15.49 6.21 -12.85
CA GLU A 147 16.65 5.53 -12.31
C GLU A 147 16.29 4.76 -11.04
N HIS A 148 16.35 3.43 -11.12
CA HIS A 148 16.10 2.58 -9.97
C HIS A 148 17.18 2.72 -8.90
N VAL A 149 16.75 2.72 -7.65
CA VAL A 149 17.63 2.92 -6.50
C VAL A 149 17.73 1.67 -5.66
N GLU A 150 18.83 1.54 -4.92
CA GLU A 150 18.91 0.53 -3.88
C GLU A 150 17.95 0.89 -2.75
N ARG A 151 17.09 -0.07 -2.42
CA ARG A 151 16.13 0.01 -1.32
C ARG A 151 16.81 -0.42 -0.02
N PRO A 152 16.89 0.45 1.01
CA PRO A 152 17.46 0.04 2.29
C PRO A 152 16.56 -1.00 3.00
N PRO A 153 17.13 -1.96 3.74
CA PRO A 153 16.33 -2.80 4.62
C PRO A 153 15.55 -1.98 5.65
N VAL A 154 14.35 -2.44 5.97
CA VAL A 154 13.45 -1.83 6.97
C VAL A 154 13.31 -2.73 8.19
N ASP A 155 13.05 -2.10 9.33
CA ASP A 155 12.98 -2.75 10.64
C ASP A 155 11.59 -3.33 10.92
N GLY A 156 10.68 -3.25 9.96
CA GLY A 156 9.36 -3.87 10.06
C GLY A 156 8.44 -3.44 8.93
N ALA A 157 7.38 -4.23 8.72
CA ALA A 157 6.39 -3.97 7.70
C ALA A 157 4.99 -4.31 8.20
N ILE A 158 4.05 -3.40 7.97
CA ILE A 158 2.64 -3.55 8.32
C ILE A 158 1.81 -3.32 7.05
N MET A 159 0.85 -4.20 6.78
CA MET A 159 -0.14 -4.02 5.73
C MET A 159 -1.53 -4.00 6.36
N GLN A 160 -2.23 -2.87 6.26
CA GLN A 160 -3.59 -2.71 6.78
C GLN A 160 -4.59 -2.67 5.63
N ALA A 161 -5.59 -3.54 5.70
CA ALA A 161 -6.56 -3.82 4.65
C ALA A 161 -5.93 -3.99 3.25
N PRO A 162 -4.92 -4.89 3.07
CA PRO A 162 -4.54 -5.29 1.72
C PRO A 162 -5.73 -5.99 1.06
N VAL A 163 -6.23 -5.40 -0.02
CA VAL A 163 -7.38 -5.90 -0.77
C VAL A 163 -7.05 -5.94 -2.26
N SER A 164 -7.67 -6.86 -2.98
CA SER A 164 -7.57 -6.91 -4.43
C SER A 164 -8.51 -5.90 -5.07
N ASP A 165 -7.96 -4.93 -5.81
CA ASP A 165 -8.76 -4.01 -6.63
C ASP A 165 -9.56 -4.78 -7.70
N ARG A 166 -8.98 -5.84 -8.27
CA ARG A 166 -9.70 -6.76 -9.17
C ARG A 166 -10.96 -7.34 -8.51
N GLU A 167 -10.83 -7.93 -7.32
CA GLU A 167 -11.98 -8.56 -6.66
C GLU A 167 -13.00 -7.54 -6.17
N ALA A 168 -12.56 -6.34 -5.76
CA ALA A 168 -13.45 -5.21 -5.51
C ALA A 168 -14.26 -4.84 -6.77
N ILE A 169 -13.63 -4.85 -7.95
CA ILE A 169 -14.32 -4.67 -9.23
C ILE A 169 -15.26 -5.84 -9.55
N LEU A 170 -14.92 -7.09 -9.25
CA LEU A 170 -15.83 -8.23 -9.46
C LEU A 170 -17.15 -8.02 -8.69
N TRP A 171 -17.09 -7.47 -7.48
CA TRP A 171 -18.29 -7.10 -6.72
C TRP A 171 -19.12 -6.03 -7.44
N VAL A 172 -18.46 -4.99 -7.97
CA VAL A 172 -19.08 -3.93 -8.79
C VAL A 172 -19.74 -4.51 -10.04
N LEU A 173 -19.08 -5.44 -10.72
CA LEU A 173 -19.63 -6.11 -11.90
C LEU A 173 -20.86 -6.95 -11.56
N GLN A 174 -20.93 -7.54 -10.37
CA GLN A 174 -22.07 -8.33 -9.94
C GLN A 174 -23.27 -7.47 -9.54
N HIS A 175 -23.05 -6.38 -8.81
CA HIS A 175 -24.11 -5.60 -8.16
C HIS A 175 -24.46 -4.28 -8.86
N GLY A 176 -23.65 -3.86 -9.84
CA GLY A 176 -23.75 -2.53 -10.43
C GLY A 176 -23.06 -1.47 -9.58
N PHE A 177 -23.06 -0.22 -10.06
CA PHE A 177 -22.31 0.86 -9.44
C PHE A 177 -22.87 2.24 -9.79
N LYS A 178 -22.89 3.17 -8.83
CA LYS A 178 -23.39 4.55 -9.01
C LYS A 178 -24.78 4.63 -9.68
N GLY A 179 -25.70 3.74 -9.30
CA GLY A 179 -27.06 3.68 -9.85
C GLY A 179 -27.16 3.05 -11.24
N ARG A 180 -26.06 2.50 -11.78
CA ARG A 180 -26.01 1.75 -13.04
C ARG A 180 -26.15 0.27 -12.76
N SER A 181 -26.87 -0.44 -13.62
CA SER A 181 -27.07 -1.89 -13.51
C SER A 181 -25.77 -2.67 -13.76
N SER A 182 -25.71 -3.91 -13.24
CA SER A 182 -24.60 -4.81 -13.51
C SER A 182 -24.37 -5.07 -15.00
N ALA A 183 -25.43 -5.12 -15.81
CA ALA A 183 -25.33 -5.28 -17.26
C ALA A 183 -24.62 -4.10 -17.94
N GLU A 184 -24.96 -2.86 -17.54
CA GLU A 184 -24.31 -1.65 -18.08
C GLU A 184 -22.83 -1.59 -17.69
N VAL A 185 -22.51 -1.88 -16.42
CA VAL A 185 -21.12 -1.88 -15.95
C VAL A 185 -20.29 -2.95 -16.66
N LYS A 186 -20.80 -4.18 -16.81
CA LYS A 186 -20.13 -5.26 -17.56
C LYS A 186 -19.87 -4.88 -19.01
N ALA A 187 -20.85 -4.29 -19.69
CA ALA A 187 -20.68 -3.88 -21.09
C ALA A 187 -19.59 -2.81 -21.28
N VAL A 188 -19.39 -1.91 -20.29
CA VAL A 188 -18.30 -0.93 -20.32
C VAL A 188 -16.97 -1.56 -19.92
N TRP A 189 -16.97 -2.45 -18.93
CA TRP A 189 -15.79 -3.21 -18.52
C TRP A 189 -15.18 -4.02 -19.67
N ASP A 190 -16.00 -4.75 -20.43
CA ASP A 190 -15.51 -5.54 -21.57
C ASP A 190 -14.86 -4.64 -22.63
N LYS A 191 -15.48 -3.49 -22.92
CA LYS A 191 -14.93 -2.49 -23.85
C LYS A 191 -13.62 -1.88 -23.35
N LEU A 192 -13.52 -1.58 -22.06
CA LEU A 192 -12.30 -1.10 -21.43
C LEU A 192 -11.19 -2.14 -21.55
N GLY A 193 -11.49 -3.41 -21.26
CA GLY A 193 -10.55 -4.52 -21.40
C GLY A 193 -10.02 -4.67 -22.82
N THR A 194 -10.89 -4.69 -23.83
CA THR A 194 -10.48 -4.74 -25.23
C THR A 194 -9.63 -3.54 -25.62
N LEU A 195 -10.08 -2.32 -25.31
CA LEU A 195 -9.36 -1.09 -25.65
C LEU A 195 -7.98 -1.04 -25.00
N ALA A 196 -7.89 -1.38 -23.70
CA ALA A 196 -6.63 -1.36 -22.98
C ALA A 196 -5.62 -2.37 -23.56
N LYS A 197 -6.07 -3.57 -23.94
CA LYS A 197 -5.22 -4.58 -24.60
C LYS A 197 -4.77 -4.14 -25.99
N GLU A 198 -5.65 -3.52 -26.78
CA GLU A 198 -5.29 -2.98 -28.09
C GLU A 198 -4.23 -1.87 -27.96
N ILE A 199 -4.36 -0.99 -26.98
CA ILE A 199 -3.37 0.05 -26.67
C ILE A 199 -2.05 -0.59 -26.25
N ALA A 200 -2.05 -1.55 -25.32
CA ALA A 200 -0.84 -2.22 -24.87
C ALA A 200 -0.09 -2.91 -26.03
N ALA A 201 -0.81 -3.65 -26.87
CA ALA A 201 -0.23 -4.32 -28.04
C ALA A 201 0.35 -3.33 -29.06
N LYS A 202 -0.30 -2.17 -29.26
CA LYS A 202 0.26 -1.09 -30.10
C LYS A 202 1.53 -0.52 -29.50
N GLY A 203 1.53 -0.27 -28.19
CA GLY A 203 2.69 0.22 -27.43
C GLY A 203 3.91 -0.70 -27.59
N GLU A 204 3.73 -2.02 -27.52
CA GLU A 204 4.82 -3.00 -27.75
C GLU A 204 5.34 -2.97 -29.20
N SER A 205 4.46 -2.73 -30.18
CA SER A 205 4.81 -2.71 -31.61
C SER A 205 5.36 -1.37 -32.12
N SER A 206 5.14 -0.30 -31.35
CA SER A 206 5.50 1.06 -31.74
C SER A 206 6.66 1.56 -30.90
N SER A 207 7.56 2.35 -31.47
CA SER A 207 8.57 3.07 -30.70
C SER A 207 7.99 4.22 -29.87
N SER A 208 6.66 4.30 -29.73
CA SER A 208 5.98 5.36 -28.98
C SER A 208 5.94 5.01 -27.50
N ALA A 209 6.68 5.79 -26.72
CA ALA A 209 6.78 5.71 -25.26
C ALA A 209 5.56 6.30 -24.51
N VAL A 210 4.41 6.47 -25.16
CA VAL A 210 3.29 7.24 -24.59
C VAL A 210 2.35 6.33 -23.81
N ASP A 211 2.15 6.64 -22.53
CA ASP A 211 1.14 5.99 -21.69
C ASP A 211 -0.26 6.57 -22.00
N GLU A 212 -1.07 5.83 -22.75
CA GLU A 212 -2.38 6.33 -23.21
C GLU A 212 -3.45 6.23 -22.11
N ILE A 213 -4.16 7.34 -21.89
CA ILE A 213 -5.25 7.47 -20.93
C ILE A 213 -6.55 6.89 -21.52
N LEU A 214 -7.20 6.00 -20.78
CA LEU A 214 -8.50 5.47 -21.14
C LEU A 214 -9.59 6.54 -21.04
N PRO A 215 -10.67 6.47 -21.84
CA PRO A 215 -11.75 7.45 -21.79
C PRO A 215 -12.34 7.56 -20.38
N LEU A 216 -12.26 8.76 -19.79
CA LEU A 216 -12.68 9.00 -18.39
C LEU A 216 -14.15 8.61 -18.13
N TRP A 217 -15.01 8.82 -19.13
CA TRP A 217 -16.41 8.43 -19.03
C TRP A 217 -16.58 6.92 -18.83
N MET A 218 -15.67 6.09 -19.37
CA MET A 218 -15.69 4.64 -19.17
C MET A 218 -15.14 4.26 -17.79
N THR A 219 -13.98 4.80 -17.38
CA THR A 219 -13.40 4.47 -16.06
C THR A 219 -14.30 4.90 -14.90
N SER A 220 -15.14 5.92 -15.08
CA SER A 220 -16.18 6.32 -14.12
C SER A 220 -17.26 5.25 -13.83
N TYR A 221 -17.33 4.17 -14.64
CA TYR A 221 -18.22 3.03 -14.40
C TYR A 221 -17.67 2.04 -13.37
N ILE A 222 -16.36 2.07 -13.14
CA ILE A 222 -15.69 1.08 -12.29
C ILE A 222 -14.99 1.72 -11.10
N TYR A 223 -14.67 3.01 -11.15
CA TYR A 223 -14.01 3.71 -10.06
C TYR A 223 -14.82 4.92 -9.56
N PRO A 224 -14.88 5.17 -8.23
CA PRO A 224 -15.67 6.25 -7.66
C PRO A 224 -15.14 7.64 -7.99
N ALA A 225 -13.82 7.82 -8.08
CA ALA A 225 -13.23 9.10 -8.47
C ALA A 225 -13.12 9.21 -10.00
N ASP A 226 -13.32 10.41 -10.53
CA ASP A 226 -13.07 10.71 -11.95
C ASP A 226 -11.56 10.92 -12.19
N THR A 227 -10.76 9.92 -11.80
CA THR A 227 -9.32 9.93 -11.99
C THR A 227 -8.95 9.37 -13.37
N PRO A 228 -8.07 10.03 -14.13
CA PRO A 228 -7.52 9.48 -15.37
C PRO A 228 -6.75 8.19 -15.10
N ILE A 229 -7.06 7.11 -15.80
CA ILE A 229 -6.37 5.81 -15.67
C ILE A 229 -5.79 5.44 -17.04
N SER A 230 -4.50 5.13 -17.11
CA SER A 230 -3.89 4.64 -18.34
C SER A 230 -4.29 3.20 -18.65
N ALA A 231 -4.18 2.81 -19.93
CA ALA A 231 -4.44 1.44 -20.35
C ALA A 231 -3.60 0.43 -19.57
N ARG A 232 -2.30 0.74 -19.40
CA ARG A 232 -1.38 -0.08 -18.60
C ARG A 232 -1.82 -0.20 -17.15
N ARG A 233 -2.13 0.93 -16.48
CA ARG A 233 -2.54 0.91 -15.08
C ARG A 233 -3.86 0.15 -14.89
N PHE A 234 -4.80 0.28 -15.82
CA PHE A 234 -6.04 -0.50 -15.82
C PHE A 234 -5.76 -2.02 -15.89
N LEU A 235 -4.90 -2.45 -16.83
CA LEU A 235 -4.56 -3.86 -17.00
C LEU A 235 -3.84 -4.42 -15.77
N SER A 236 -2.97 -3.62 -15.14
CA SER A 236 -2.25 -4.03 -13.94
C SER A 236 -3.18 -4.09 -12.72
N LEU A 237 -3.86 -2.98 -12.41
CA LEU A 237 -4.65 -2.81 -11.20
C LEU A 237 -5.87 -3.73 -11.15
N PHE A 238 -6.64 -3.77 -12.23
CA PHE A 238 -7.89 -4.52 -12.26
C PHE A 238 -7.74 -5.91 -12.88
N SER A 239 -6.58 -6.22 -13.47
CA SER A 239 -6.14 -7.56 -13.86
C SER A 239 -7.24 -8.41 -14.51
N PRO A 240 -7.80 -7.99 -15.66
CA PRO A 240 -8.92 -8.69 -16.30
C PRO A 240 -8.59 -10.13 -16.74
N ASP A 241 -7.31 -10.49 -16.87
CA ASP A 241 -6.85 -11.83 -17.27
C ASP A 241 -6.50 -12.73 -16.06
N SER A 242 -6.64 -12.22 -14.84
CA SER A 242 -6.45 -12.99 -13.61
C SER A 242 -7.62 -13.96 -13.37
N PRO A 243 -7.37 -15.19 -12.88
CA PRO A 243 -6.12 -15.63 -12.24
C PRO A 243 -5.08 -16.23 -13.20
N ALA A 244 -5.38 -16.36 -14.50
CA ALA A 244 -4.46 -17.01 -15.44
C ALA A 244 -3.19 -16.18 -15.71
N ALA A 245 -3.34 -14.85 -15.81
CA ALA A 245 -2.25 -13.91 -15.99
C ALA A 245 -2.49 -12.64 -15.15
N PRO A 246 -2.19 -12.68 -13.84
CA PRO A 246 -2.34 -11.51 -12.98
C PRO A 246 -1.37 -10.38 -13.40
N GLY A 247 -1.85 -9.14 -13.32
CA GLY A 247 -1.03 -7.94 -13.45
C GLY A 247 -0.19 -7.69 -12.21
N GLU A 248 0.70 -6.69 -12.27
CA GLU A 248 1.67 -6.39 -11.21
C GLU A 248 1.02 -6.02 -9.88
N ASP A 249 -0.09 -5.28 -9.92
CA ASP A 249 -0.81 -4.86 -8.72
C ASP A 249 -1.68 -5.97 -8.10
N ASP A 250 -2.01 -7.03 -8.85
CA ASP A 250 -2.87 -8.12 -8.40
C ASP A 250 -2.07 -9.13 -7.55
N MET A 251 -1.72 -8.69 -6.35
CA MET A 251 -0.95 -9.47 -5.38
C MET A 251 -1.83 -10.09 -4.29
N PHE A 252 -3.11 -9.70 -4.23
CA PHE A 252 -4.01 -10.00 -3.11
C PHE A 252 -5.28 -10.74 -3.50
N SER A 253 -5.51 -11.04 -4.80
CA SER A 253 -6.71 -11.78 -5.21
C SER A 253 -6.76 -13.16 -4.54
N SER A 254 -7.92 -13.52 -4.02
CA SER A 254 -8.12 -14.75 -3.26
C SER A 254 -7.99 -16.04 -4.08
N ASP A 255 -8.16 -15.94 -5.40
CA ASP A 255 -8.11 -17.03 -6.36
C ASP A 255 -6.74 -17.18 -7.08
N LEU A 256 -5.73 -16.39 -6.72
CA LEU A 256 -4.37 -16.60 -7.21
C LEU A 256 -3.86 -17.96 -6.75
N ALA A 257 -3.03 -18.60 -7.57
CA ALA A 257 -2.38 -19.86 -7.21
C ALA A 257 -1.26 -19.65 -6.18
N ASP A 258 -0.91 -20.68 -5.40
CA ASP A 258 0.14 -20.58 -4.38
C ASP A 258 1.50 -20.23 -5.00
N GLU A 259 1.76 -20.63 -6.25
CA GLU A 259 2.95 -20.24 -7.01
C GLU A 259 3.03 -18.73 -7.25
N GLN A 260 1.90 -18.03 -7.35
CA GLN A 260 1.89 -16.57 -7.46
C GLN A 260 2.20 -15.92 -6.12
N PHE A 261 1.66 -16.44 -5.01
CA PHE A 261 2.03 -15.97 -3.68
C PHE A 261 3.50 -16.24 -3.33
N ALA A 262 4.07 -17.35 -3.82
CA ALA A 262 5.50 -17.62 -3.68
C ALA A 262 6.37 -16.56 -4.39
N ARG A 263 5.90 -16.00 -5.51
CA ARG A 263 6.60 -14.93 -6.25
C ARG A 263 6.47 -13.54 -5.62
N THR A 264 5.57 -13.36 -4.67
CA THR A 264 5.38 -12.11 -3.92
C THR A 264 5.74 -12.30 -2.45
N PHE A 265 4.82 -12.81 -1.64
CA PHE A 265 5.02 -13.09 -0.21
C PHE A 265 6.22 -14.00 0.06
N GLY A 266 6.44 -15.03 -0.76
CA GLY A 266 7.59 -15.95 -0.60
C GLY A 266 8.95 -15.30 -0.86
N MET A 267 8.99 -14.22 -1.63
CA MET A 267 10.23 -13.52 -1.92
C MET A 267 10.67 -12.58 -0.80
N VAL A 268 9.79 -12.23 0.14
CA VAL A 268 10.09 -11.29 1.24
C VAL A 268 11.34 -11.73 2.02
N LYS A 269 11.45 -13.03 2.31
CA LYS A 269 12.63 -13.60 2.98
C LYS A 269 13.87 -13.54 2.09
N GLU A 270 13.75 -13.98 0.85
CA GLU A 270 14.88 -14.05 -0.10
C GLU A 270 15.49 -12.68 -0.42
N ARG A 271 14.70 -11.61 -0.40
CA ARG A 271 15.20 -10.25 -0.67
C ARG A 271 15.99 -9.66 0.49
N GLY A 272 15.82 -10.16 1.72
CA GLY A 272 16.55 -9.67 2.90
C GLY A 272 16.29 -8.21 3.24
N LEU A 273 15.14 -7.66 2.84
CA LEU A 273 14.77 -6.25 3.07
C LEU A 273 13.96 -6.03 4.36
N LEU A 274 13.60 -7.09 5.07
CA LEU A 274 12.80 -7.04 6.29
C LEU A 274 13.57 -7.63 7.47
N ARG A 275 13.86 -6.83 8.49
CA ARG A 275 14.63 -7.27 9.66
C ARG A 275 13.78 -7.87 10.79
N HIS A 276 12.53 -7.42 10.92
CA HIS A 276 11.60 -7.90 11.94
C HIS A 276 10.59 -8.88 11.34
N LYS A 277 9.33 -8.45 11.22
CA LYS A 277 8.20 -9.28 10.81
C LYS A 277 7.31 -8.52 9.83
N LEU A 278 6.45 -9.26 9.15
CA LEU A 278 5.39 -8.75 8.31
C LEU A 278 4.06 -8.94 9.05
N MET A 279 3.44 -7.84 9.47
CA MET A 279 2.12 -7.88 10.10
C MET A 279 1.02 -7.51 9.10
N VAL A 280 0.03 -8.38 8.96
CA VAL A 280 -1.13 -8.15 8.07
C VAL A 280 -2.41 -8.01 8.89
N LEU A 281 -3.05 -6.86 8.78
CA LEU A 281 -4.29 -6.51 9.50
C LEU A 281 -5.43 -6.31 8.51
N MET A 282 -6.16 -7.38 8.20
CA MET A 282 -7.35 -7.31 7.35
C MET A 282 -8.56 -6.78 8.12
N SER A 283 -9.44 -6.04 7.44
CA SER A 283 -10.65 -5.49 8.04
C SER A 283 -11.78 -6.53 8.04
N GLY A 284 -12.33 -6.86 9.21
CA GLY A 284 -13.33 -7.93 9.36
C GLY A 284 -14.62 -7.67 8.58
N ALA A 285 -15.13 -6.44 8.64
CA ALA A 285 -16.31 -5.97 7.91
C ALA A 285 -15.95 -5.10 6.70
N ASP A 286 -14.83 -5.40 6.04
CA ASP A 286 -14.36 -4.67 4.87
C ASP A 286 -15.35 -4.77 3.70
N GLN A 287 -15.93 -3.64 3.30
CA GLN A 287 -16.88 -3.54 2.19
C GLN A 287 -16.22 -3.58 0.80
N ALA A 288 -14.89 -3.48 0.71
CA ALA A 288 -14.15 -3.63 -0.54
C ALA A 288 -13.82 -5.11 -0.86
N VAL A 289 -13.99 -6.00 0.12
CA VAL A 289 -13.76 -7.43 -0.05
C VAL A 289 -15.11 -8.12 -0.29
N PRO A 290 -15.30 -8.81 -1.43
CA PRO A 290 -16.51 -9.60 -1.67
C PRO A 290 -16.84 -10.59 -0.54
N ASP A 291 -18.13 -10.83 -0.33
CA ASP A 291 -18.66 -11.68 0.75
C ASP A 291 -18.37 -13.17 0.57
N TRP A 292 -18.08 -13.62 -0.66
CA TRP A 292 -17.68 -15.00 -0.95
C TRP A 292 -16.23 -15.32 -0.59
N ILE A 293 -15.42 -14.32 -0.21
CA ILE A 293 -14.00 -14.52 0.12
C ILE A 293 -13.85 -14.90 1.60
N ASP A 294 -13.24 -16.07 1.82
CA ASP A 294 -12.79 -16.49 3.15
C ASP A 294 -11.47 -15.77 3.50
N LYS A 295 -11.59 -14.69 4.28
CA LYS A 295 -10.45 -13.85 4.68
C LYS A 295 -9.45 -14.60 5.58
N GLU A 296 -9.92 -15.54 6.41
CA GLU A 296 -9.02 -16.31 7.30
C GLU A 296 -8.23 -17.34 6.49
N ALA A 297 -8.87 -18.03 5.56
CA ALA A 297 -8.19 -18.94 4.64
C ALA A 297 -7.15 -18.18 3.79
N LEU A 298 -7.50 -16.98 3.29
CA LEU A 298 -6.59 -16.14 2.51
C LEU A 298 -5.36 -15.70 3.33
N LEU A 299 -5.55 -15.23 4.57
CA LEU A 299 -4.44 -14.93 5.48
C LEU A 299 -3.56 -16.16 5.75
N GLY A 300 -4.17 -17.33 5.87
CA GLY A 300 -3.46 -18.60 6.02
C GLY A 300 -2.53 -18.90 4.83
N ARG A 301 -3.00 -18.64 3.60
CA ARG A 301 -2.21 -18.83 2.37
C ARG A 301 -1.06 -17.83 2.26
N TRP A 302 -1.29 -16.55 2.59
CA TRP A 302 -0.23 -15.54 2.62
C TRP A 302 0.83 -15.87 3.66
N ARG A 303 0.42 -16.29 4.86
CA ARG A 303 1.34 -16.76 5.90
C ARG A 303 2.19 -17.93 5.41
N ALA A 304 1.56 -18.95 4.83
CA ALA A 304 2.27 -20.12 4.32
C ALA A 304 3.29 -19.73 3.24
N ALA A 305 2.94 -18.81 2.34
CA ALA A 305 3.86 -18.29 1.34
C ALA A 305 5.01 -17.49 1.96
N THR A 306 4.75 -16.62 2.95
CA THR A 306 5.77 -15.80 3.62
C THR A 306 6.79 -16.63 4.41
N ASP A 307 6.31 -17.60 5.20
CA ASP A 307 7.18 -18.38 6.09
C ASP A 307 7.85 -19.57 5.38
N GLY A 308 7.22 -20.11 4.33
CA GLY A 308 7.67 -21.32 3.65
C GLY A 308 7.79 -22.53 4.59
N GLU A 309 8.62 -23.50 4.23
CA GLU A 309 8.88 -24.70 5.05
C GLU A 309 10.02 -24.49 6.10
N GLY A 310 10.28 -23.25 6.51
CA GLY A 310 11.42 -22.88 7.35
C GLY A 310 11.24 -23.10 8.86
N ASP A 311 12.35 -23.02 9.60
CA ASP A 311 12.35 -23.08 11.05
C ASP A 311 11.55 -21.92 11.67
N ALA A 312 10.94 -22.18 12.84
CA ALA A 312 10.14 -21.19 13.56
C ALA A 312 10.91 -19.89 13.89
N ALA A 313 12.24 -19.99 14.05
CA ALA A 313 13.11 -18.85 14.29
C ALA A 313 13.25 -17.92 13.06
N GLU A 314 13.03 -18.45 11.85
CA GLU A 314 13.17 -17.74 10.58
C GLU A 314 11.84 -17.28 9.99
N GLN A 315 10.72 -17.52 10.69
CA GLN A 315 9.40 -17.05 10.27
C GLN A 315 9.40 -15.53 10.16
N LEU A 316 8.80 -14.98 9.11
CA LEU A 316 8.67 -13.53 8.96
C LEU A 316 7.25 -13.08 9.23
N TRP A 317 6.26 -13.96 9.19
CA TRP A 317 4.89 -13.61 9.50
C TRP A 317 4.72 -13.23 10.98
N ASP A 318 4.13 -12.07 11.23
CA ASP A 318 3.87 -11.62 12.60
C ASP A 318 2.65 -12.33 13.21
N LYS A 319 2.77 -12.79 14.46
CA LYS A 319 1.68 -13.44 15.21
C LYS A 319 0.50 -12.50 15.52
N GLY A 320 0.73 -11.19 15.42
CA GLY A 320 -0.26 -10.14 15.57
C GLY A 320 -1.14 -9.94 14.33
N SER A 321 -0.79 -10.55 13.21
CA SER A 321 -1.60 -10.55 11.98
C SER A 321 -2.96 -11.21 12.20
N GLY A 322 -3.97 -10.74 11.49
CA GLY A 322 -5.33 -11.27 11.62
C GLY A 322 -6.40 -10.30 11.14
N LEU A 323 -7.64 -10.61 11.51
CA LEU A 323 -8.79 -9.75 11.25
C LEU A 323 -8.98 -8.75 12.39
N ILE A 324 -9.24 -7.49 12.04
CA ILE A 324 -9.73 -6.48 12.98
C ILE A 324 -11.26 -6.64 13.04
N PRO A 325 -11.84 -7.03 14.20
CA PRO A 325 -13.28 -7.24 14.32
C PRO A 325 -14.07 -5.98 13.93
N SER A 326 -15.14 -6.17 13.15
CA SER A 326 -16.08 -5.10 12.74
C SER A 326 -15.46 -3.91 11.99
N ALA A 327 -14.18 -3.98 11.61
CA ALA A 327 -13.52 -2.91 10.88
C ALA A 327 -14.03 -2.84 9.44
N SER A 328 -14.41 -1.63 9.01
CA SER A 328 -14.56 -1.24 7.61
C SER A 328 -13.19 -1.01 6.97
N HIS A 329 -13.14 -0.85 5.64
CA HIS A 329 -11.89 -0.73 4.88
C HIS A 329 -10.91 0.31 5.45
N ALA A 330 -11.38 1.55 5.61
CA ALA A 330 -10.58 2.69 6.08
C ALA A 330 -10.88 3.10 7.53
N LEU A 331 -11.74 2.35 8.25
CA LEU A 331 -12.17 2.63 9.62
C LEU A 331 -12.73 4.06 9.84
N SER A 332 -13.30 4.62 8.77
CA SER A 332 -13.73 6.02 8.65
C SER A 332 -15.22 6.24 8.96
N ASN A 333 -15.92 5.26 9.53
CA ASN A 333 -17.30 5.45 9.97
C ASN A 333 -17.35 5.81 11.47
N ASP A 334 -18.46 6.41 11.90
CA ASP A 334 -18.62 6.89 13.28
C ASP A 334 -18.66 5.72 14.31
N ASP A 335 -19.05 4.53 13.86
CA ASP A 335 -19.07 3.28 14.65
C ASP A 335 -17.70 2.59 14.79
N GLN A 336 -16.66 3.09 14.13
CA GLN A 336 -15.36 2.42 14.02
C GLN A 336 -14.41 2.71 15.20
N ALA A 337 -14.86 3.40 16.25
CA ALA A 337 -13.99 3.80 17.36
C ALA A 337 -13.35 2.60 18.10
N GLU A 338 -14.04 1.48 18.23
CA GLU A 338 -13.45 0.25 18.80
C GLU A 338 -12.43 -0.38 17.85
N ALA A 339 -12.79 -0.54 16.56
CA ALA A 339 -11.90 -1.09 15.55
C ALA A 339 -10.60 -0.28 15.42
N ARG A 340 -10.68 1.07 15.46
CA ARG A 340 -9.50 1.96 15.48
C ARG A 340 -8.65 1.75 16.72
N ARG A 341 -9.25 1.62 17.91
CA ARG A 341 -8.52 1.32 19.16
C ARG A 341 -7.81 -0.03 19.08
N PHE A 342 -8.48 -1.06 18.53
CA PHE A 342 -7.88 -2.38 18.34
C PHE A 342 -6.69 -2.32 17.37
N LEU A 343 -6.85 -1.67 16.21
CA LEU A 343 -5.77 -1.45 15.24
C LEU A 343 -4.58 -0.76 15.88
N VAL A 344 -4.81 0.38 16.56
CA VAL A 344 -3.75 1.14 17.22
C VAL A 344 -3.02 0.30 18.27
N GLY A 345 -3.75 -0.48 19.07
CA GLY A 345 -3.16 -1.38 20.06
C GLY A 345 -2.25 -2.44 19.42
N ARG A 346 -2.66 -3.02 18.29
CA ARG A 346 -1.84 -3.97 17.53
C ARG A 346 -0.57 -3.33 16.97
N VAL A 347 -0.70 -2.14 16.37
CA VAL A 347 0.46 -1.39 15.84
C VAL A 347 1.43 -1.03 16.96
N LEU A 348 0.96 -0.54 18.10
CA LEU A 348 1.84 -0.22 19.24
C LEU A 348 2.58 -1.45 19.76
N GLY A 349 1.88 -2.58 19.94
CA GLY A 349 2.52 -3.82 20.39
C GLY A 349 3.56 -4.34 19.40
N TYR A 350 3.30 -4.19 18.10
CA TYR A 350 4.24 -4.53 17.03
C TYR A 350 5.49 -3.63 17.07
N LEU A 351 5.31 -2.32 17.18
CA LEU A 351 6.42 -1.36 17.21
C LEU A 351 7.33 -1.55 18.42
N GLN A 352 6.76 -1.86 19.58
CA GLN A 352 7.53 -2.20 20.78
C GLN A 352 8.43 -3.42 20.53
N GLY A 353 7.94 -4.45 19.82
CA GLY A 353 8.75 -5.60 19.45
C GLY A 353 9.83 -5.31 18.40
N ALA A 354 9.63 -4.28 17.56
CA ALA A 354 10.60 -3.86 16.55
C ALA A 354 11.77 -3.04 17.15
N GLU A 355 11.60 -2.44 18.33
CA GLU A 355 12.67 -1.73 19.05
C GLU A 355 13.80 -2.69 19.47
N ASP A 356 13.47 -3.94 19.79
CA ASP A 356 14.42 -4.96 20.27
C ASP A 356 15.22 -5.65 19.14
N VAL A 357 14.94 -5.34 17.88
CA VAL A 357 15.64 -5.93 16.73
C VAL A 357 17.02 -5.30 16.62
N GLN A 358 18.09 -6.10 16.62
CA GLN A 358 19.45 -5.61 16.44
C GLN A 358 19.71 -5.20 14.98
#